data_AF-A0A1C4W6Z9-F1
#
_entry.id   AF-A0A1C4W6Z9-F1
#
_cell.length_a   1.000
_cell.length_b   1.000
_cell.length_c   1.000
_cell.angle_alpha   90.00
_cell.angle_beta   90.00
_cell.angle_gamma   90.00
#
_symmetry.space_group_name_H-M   'P 1'
#
loop_
_entity.id
_entity.type
_entity.pdbx_description
1 polymer ?
#
loop_
_entity_poly.entity_id
_entity_poly.type
_entity_poly.pdbx_seq_one_letter_code
_entity_poly.pdbx_strand_id
1 'polypeptide(L)'
;MSSFVEIRTSVADILGIANRLRFAGQSMSTTMDGKLQAITALEAAPGTLPPDEFTVEFLKTYHKSVEVSGGGQQMNEAVKTTVPKLGEAMDKLGAYVADAMWSYTGTDDDNATDIDRAGGRH
;
A
#
# COMPACT_ATOMS: atom_id res chain seq x y z
N MET A 1 21.43 -27.65 -1.69
CA MET A 1 20.19 -28.05 -1.01
C MET A 1 19.16 -26.97 -1.26
N SER A 2 18.23 -27.22 -2.18
CA SER A 2 17.11 -26.30 -2.45
C SER A 2 16.13 -26.41 -1.29
N SER A 3 15.91 -25.32 -0.55
CA SER A 3 14.86 -25.28 0.47
C SER A 3 13.52 -25.15 -0.24
N PHE A 4 12.79 -26.25 -0.38
CA PHE A 4 11.38 -26.21 -0.78
C PHE A 4 10.63 -25.42 0.30
N VAL A 5 10.12 -24.25 -0.06
CA VAL A 5 9.18 -23.51 0.79
C VAL A 5 7.85 -24.26 0.70
N GLU A 6 7.49 -24.97 1.76
CA GLU A 6 6.23 -25.69 1.84
C GLU A 6 5.09 -24.70 2.11
N ILE A 7 4.38 -24.32 1.05
CA ILE A 7 3.23 -23.44 1.16
C ILE A 7 2.05 -24.27 1.70
N ARG A 8 1.71 -24.06 2.99
CA ARG A 8 0.62 -24.80 3.68
C ARG A 8 -0.80 -24.42 3.24
N THR A 9 -0.94 -23.42 2.39
CA THR A 9 -2.20 -22.88 1.87
C THR A 9 -2.15 -22.93 0.34
N SER A 10 -3.27 -23.08 -0.35
CA SER A 10 -3.23 -23.14 -1.81
C SER A 10 -2.67 -21.83 -2.40
N VAL A 11 -1.87 -21.93 -3.47
CA VAL A 11 -1.33 -20.76 -4.18
C VAL A 11 -2.46 -19.83 -4.64
N ALA A 12 -3.59 -20.40 -5.04
CA ALA A 12 -4.79 -19.66 -5.43
C ALA A 12 -5.33 -18.78 -4.29
N ASP A 13 -5.31 -19.26 -3.04
CA ASP A 13 -5.75 -18.47 -1.88
C ASP A 13 -4.79 -17.31 -1.60
N ILE A 14 -3.47 -17.54 -1.74
CA ILE A 14 -2.46 -16.50 -1.54
C ILE A 14 -2.59 -15.41 -2.59
N LEU A 15 -2.75 -15.78 -3.87
CA LEU A 15 -3.05 -14.86 -4.95
C LEU A 15 -4.36 -14.10 -4.71
N GLY A 16 -5.39 -14.78 -4.19
CA GLY A 16 -6.65 -14.17 -3.80
C GLY A 16 -6.49 -13.09 -2.72
N ILE A 17 -5.71 -13.37 -1.68
CA ILE A 17 -5.40 -12.40 -0.61
C ILE A 17 -4.57 -11.24 -1.15
N ALA A 18 -3.55 -11.52 -1.96
CA ALA A 18 -2.70 -10.50 -2.58
C ALA A 18 -3.53 -9.53 -3.44
N ASN A 19 -4.43 -10.05 -4.27
CA ASN A 19 -5.33 -9.23 -5.08
C ASN A 19 -6.27 -8.38 -4.23
N ARG A 20 -6.85 -8.94 -3.15
CA ARG A 20 -7.67 -8.16 -2.21
C ARG A 20 -6.87 -7.02 -1.57
N LEU A 21 -5.61 -7.27 -1.21
CA LEU A 21 -4.74 -6.25 -0.65
C LEU A 21 -4.47 -5.12 -1.65
N ARG A 22 -4.22 -5.46 -2.93
CA ARG A 22 -4.07 -4.47 -4.02
C ARG A 22 -5.32 -3.64 -4.19
N PHE A 23 -6.50 -4.27 -4.31
CA PHE A 23 -7.76 -3.54 -4.47
C PHE A 23 -8.06 -2.64 -3.26
N ALA A 24 -7.79 -3.11 -2.04
CA ALA A 24 -7.93 -2.29 -0.85
C ALA A 24 -6.95 -1.10 -0.86
N GLY A 25 -5.69 -1.31 -1.25
CA GLY A 25 -4.67 -0.27 -1.38
C GLY A 25 -5.05 0.80 -2.42
N GLN A 26 -5.51 0.38 -3.60
CA GLN A 26 -5.95 1.28 -4.68
C GLN A 26 -7.19 2.09 -4.29
N SER A 27 -8.18 1.43 -3.67
CA SER A 27 -9.38 2.08 -3.15
C SER A 27 -9.05 3.09 -2.05
N MET A 28 -8.14 2.72 -1.14
CA MET A 28 -7.65 3.62 -0.10
C MET A 28 -6.91 4.82 -0.68
N SER A 29 -5.98 4.61 -1.62
CA SER A 29 -5.24 5.70 -2.28
C SER A 29 -6.21 6.69 -2.94
N THR A 30 -7.14 6.18 -3.76
CA THR A 30 -8.13 7.00 -4.47
C THR A 30 -9.02 7.79 -3.52
N THR A 31 -9.51 7.13 -2.46
CA THR A 31 -10.36 7.78 -1.45
C THR A 31 -9.60 8.86 -0.71
N MET A 32 -8.33 8.60 -0.36
CA MET A 32 -7.51 9.56 0.36
C MET A 32 -7.13 10.73 -0.53
N ASP A 33 -6.73 10.50 -1.77
CA ASP A 33 -6.44 11.58 -2.74
C ASP A 33 -7.64 12.52 -2.90
N GLY A 34 -8.85 11.98 -3.05
CA GLY A 34 -10.06 12.78 -3.13
C GLY A 34 -10.33 13.59 -1.85
N LYS A 35 -10.13 13.01 -0.67
CA LYS A 35 -10.28 13.72 0.61
C LYS A 35 -9.22 14.79 0.82
N LEU A 36 -7.97 14.52 0.46
CA LEU A 36 -6.87 15.48 0.56
C LEU A 36 -7.06 16.65 -0.40
N GLN A 37 -7.53 16.41 -1.62
CA GLN A 37 -7.91 17.47 -2.55
C GLN A 37 -9.02 18.36 -1.98
N ALA A 38 -10.06 17.75 -1.38
CA ALA A 38 -11.13 18.50 -0.73
C ALA A 38 -10.61 19.34 0.45
N ILE A 39 -9.72 18.79 1.29
CA ILE A 39 -9.07 19.53 2.38
C ILE A 39 -8.27 20.72 1.84
N THR A 40 -7.41 20.50 0.84
CA THR A 40 -6.60 21.57 0.22
C THR A 40 -7.48 22.66 -0.40
N ALA A 41 -8.58 22.29 -1.05
CA ALA A 41 -9.53 23.25 -1.60
C ALA A 41 -10.23 24.07 -0.51
N LEU A 42 -10.58 23.43 0.61
CA LEU A 42 -11.17 24.10 1.77
C LEU A 42 -10.15 25.03 2.45
N GLU A 43 -8.91 24.62 2.65
CA GLU A 43 -7.86 25.49 3.22
C GLU A 43 -7.57 26.71 2.34
N ALA A 44 -7.65 26.57 1.02
CA ALA A 44 -7.44 27.66 0.07
C ALA A 44 -8.66 28.60 -0.06
N ALA A 45 -9.84 28.17 0.40
CA ALA A 45 -11.06 28.95 0.28
C ALA A 45 -11.07 30.12 1.29
N PRO A 46 -11.43 31.34 0.87
CA PRO A 46 -11.50 32.48 1.76
C PRO A 46 -12.47 32.25 2.93
N GLY A 47 -11.99 32.44 4.15
CA GLY A 47 -12.82 32.37 5.36
C GLY A 47 -13.13 30.96 5.87
N THR A 48 -12.53 29.91 5.32
CA THR A 48 -12.72 28.54 5.83
C THR A 48 -11.98 28.27 7.13
N LEU A 49 -10.89 28.98 7.39
CA LEU A 49 -10.16 28.96 8.67
C LEU A 49 -10.00 30.41 9.19
N PRO A 50 -11.09 31.07 9.60
CA PRO A 50 -11.03 32.43 10.10
C PRO A 50 -10.33 32.46 11.46
N PRO A 51 -9.57 33.51 11.81
CA PRO A 51 -8.93 33.61 13.12
C PRO A 51 -9.97 34.01 14.19
N ASP A 52 -10.73 33.03 14.68
CA ASP A 52 -11.63 33.16 15.82
C ASP A 52 -11.20 32.26 17.02
N GLU A 53 -11.87 32.38 18.16
CA GLU A 53 -11.50 31.66 19.39
C GLU A 53 -11.51 30.13 19.24
N PHE A 54 -12.34 29.59 18.35
CA PHE A 54 -12.43 28.15 18.09
C PHE A 54 -11.35 27.68 17.13
N THR A 55 -11.11 28.47 16.08
CA THR A 55 -10.19 28.14 15.00
C THR A 55 -8.73 28.35 15.44
N VAL A 56 -8.46 29.31 16.32
CA VAL A 56 -7.10 29.56 16.85
C VAL A 56 -6.55 28.34 17.59
N GLU A 57 -7.33 27.71 18.47
CA GLU A 57 -6.88 26.50 19.18
C GLU A 57 -6.74 25.30 18.23
N PHE A 58 -7.64 25.18 17.26
CA PHE A 58 -7.52 24.17 16.21
C PHE A 58 -6.22 24.34 15.41
N LEU A 59 -5.93 25.56 14.94
CA LEU A 59 -4.77 25.87 14.10
C LEU A 59 -3.43 25.58 14.81
N LYS A 60 -3.36 25.75 16.13
CA LYS A 60 -2.17 25.37 16.91
C LYS A 60 -1.83 23.89 16.77
N THR A 61 -2.85 23.03 16.77
CA THR A 61 -2.66 21.59 16.60
C THR A 61 -2.48 21.25 15.12
N TYR A 62 -3.28 21.85 14.25
CA TYR A 62 -3.30 21.59 12.82
C TYR A 62 -1.96 21.93 12.13
N HIS A 63 -1.32 23.02 12.52
CA HIS A 63 -0.01 23.45 12.03
C HIS A 63 1.15 23.09 12.99
N LYS A 64 0.90 22.23 13.98
CA LYS A 64 1.95 21.80 14.91
C LYS A 64 3.09 21.16 14.13
N SER A 65 4.31 21.56 14.41
CA SER A 65 5.49 20.90 13.85
C SER A 65 5.60 19.47 14.40
N VAL A 66 5.73 18.51 13.50
CA VAL A 66 5.95 17.09 13.80
C VAL A 66 7.22 16.62 13.11
N GLU A 67 7.93 15.69 13.75
CA GLU A 67 9.12 15.08 13.17
C GLU A 67 8.71 14.08 12.08
N VAL A 68 9.23 14.25 10.87
CA VAL A 68 9.09 13.30 9.77
C VAL A 68 10.48 12.92 9.25
N SER A 69 10.57 11.85 8.45
CA SER A 69 11.83 11.46 7.82
C SER A 69 12.33 12.60 6.91
N GLY A 70 13.40 13.29 7.32
CA GLY A 70 13.94 14.46 6.62
C GLY A 70 13.81 15.80 7.37
N GLY A 71 13.21 15.82 8.56
CA GLY A 71 13.14 16.99 9.44
C GLY A 71 11.74 17.28 9.97
N GLY A 72 11.53 18.49 10.49
CA GLY A 72 10.22 18.93 10.98
C GLY A 72 9.30 19.42 9.85
N GLN A 73 8.04 19.01 9.88
CA GLN A 73 6.99 19.44 8.95
C GLN A 73 5.71 19.77 9.73
N GLN A 74 4.86 20.65 9.22
CA GLN A 74 3.54 20.90 9.83
C GLN A 74 2.68 19.64 9.75
N MET A 75 1.90 19.35 10.81
CA MET A 75 1.12 18.14 10.95
C MET A 75 0.15 17.91 9.77
N ASN A 76 -0.58 18.93 9.34
CA ASN A 76 -1.47 18.84 8.17
C ASN A 76 -0.72 18.41 6.90
N GLU A 77 0.44 19.01 6.62
CA GLU A 77 1.26 18.67 5.46
C GLU A 77 1.89 17.27 5.58
N ALA A 78 2.30 16.87 6.79
CA ALA A 78 2.82 15.54 7.05
C ALA A 78 1.76 14.46 6.80
N VAL A 79 0.50 14.71 7.18
CA VAL A 79 -0.63 13.82 6.91
C VAL A 79 -0.91 13.73 5.41
N LYS A 80 -0.99 14.88 4.71
CA LYS A 80 -1.20 14.92 3.25
C LYS A 80 -0.14 14.12 2.48
N THR A 81 1.11 14.14 2.93
CA THR A 81 2.23 13.44 2.27
C THR A 81 2.34 11.96 2.64
N THR A 82 1.89 11.55 3.83
CA THR A 82 2.08 10.18 4.33
C THR A 82 0.92 9.27 4.00
N VAL A 83 -0.32 9.78 4.06
CA VAL A 83 -1.53 8.95 3.90
C VAL A 83 -1.61 8.28 2.51
N PRO A 84 -1.31 8.95 1.38
CA PRO A 84 -1.32 8.29 0.07
C PRO A 84 -0.30 7.13 -0.02
N LYS A 85 0.87 7.31 0.60
CA LYS A 85 1.95 6.30 0.60
C LYS A 85 1.53 4.98 1.26
N LEU A 86 0.56 5.01 2.18
CA LEU A 86 0.04 3.80 2.80
C LEU A 86 -0.76 2.95 1.78
N GLY A 87 -1.59 3.59 0.97
CA GLY A 87 -2.30 2.92 -0.12
C GLY A 87 -1.34 2.32 -1.15
N GLU A 88 -0.33 3.09 -1.55
CA GLU A 88 0.74 2.60 -2.45
C GLU A 88 1.52 1.42 -1.87
N ALA A 89 1.82 1.44 -0.56
CA ALA A 89 2.54 0.36 0.09
C ALA A 89 1.72 -0.94 0.09
N MET A 90 0.40 -0.85 0.28
CA MET A 90 -0.50 -2.01 0.19
C MET A 90 -0.58 -2.57 -1.23
N ASP A 91 -0.66 -1.71 -2.25
CA ASP A 91 -0.65 -2.16 -3.65
C ASP A 91 0.69 -2.83 -4.02
N LYS A 92 1.83 -2.22 -3.64
CA LYS A 92 3.16 -2.82 -3.84
C LYS A 92 3.30 -4.16 -3.13
N LEU A 93 2.87 -4.27 -1.87
CA LEU A 93 2.94 -5.52 -1.12
C LEU A 93 2.13 -6.62 -1.82
N GLY A 94 0.90 -6.31 -2.25
CA GLY A 94 0.09 -7.29 -2.97
C GLY A 94 0.68 -7.66 -4.35
N ALA A 95 1.30 -6.71 -5.05
CA ALA A 95 2.01 -6.99 -6.30
C ALA A 95 3.20 -7.93 -6.08
N TYR A 96 4.06 -7.65 -5.09
CA TYR A 96 5.20 -8.50 -4.76
C TYR A 96 4.79 -9.93 -4.39
N VAL A 97 3.73 -10.08 -3.59
CA VAL A 97 3.22 -11.42 -3.22
C VAL A 97 2.68 -12.14 -4.45
N ALA A 98 1.96 -11.45 -5.34
CA ALA A 98 1.46 -12.05 -6.57
C ALA A 98 2.62 -12.51 -7.47
N ASP A 99 3.60 -11.65 -7.71
CA ASP A 99 4.76 -11.95 -8.56
C ASP A 99 5.60 -13.12 -8.00
N ALA A 100 5.79 -13.15 -6.67
CA ALA A 100 6.49 -14.25 -6.01
C ALA A 100 5.75 -15.59 -6.19
N MET A 101 4.42 -15.60 -6.11
CA MET A 101 3.61 -16.80 -6.33
C MET A 101 3.59 -17.24 -7.78
N TRP A 102 3.52 -16.31 -8.74
CA TRP A 102 3.66 -16.63 -10.17
C TRP A 102 5.03 -17.23 -10.50
N SER A 103 6.10 -16.72 -9.90
CA SER A 103 7.44 -17.28 -10.05
C SER A 103 7.51 -18.69 -9.46
N TYR A 104 6.85 -18.94 -8.33
CA TYR A 104 6.80 -20.26 -7.70
C TYR A 104 6.07 -21.27 -8.59
N THR A 105 4.89 -20.95 -9.11
CA THR A 105 4.14 -21.87 -9.98
C THR A 105 4.88 -22.17 -11.27
N GLY A 106 5.51 -21.18 -11.90
CA GLY A 106 6.32 -21.41 -13.09
C GLY A 106 7.51 -22.32 -12.81
N THR A 107 8.19 -22.14 -11.68
CA THR A 107 9.33 -22.99 -11.28
C THR A 107 8.87 -24.42 -10.93
N ASP A 108 7.68 -24.57 -10.35
CA ASP A 108 7.11 -25.88 -10.02
C ASP A 108 6.65 -26.63 -11.28
N ASP A 109 6.00 -25.95 -12.22
CA ASP A 109 5.61 -26.50 -13.53
C ASP A 109 6.85 -26.91 -14.35
N ASP A 110 7.89 -26.07 -14.38
CA ASP A 110 9.14 -26.38 -15.09
C ASP A 110 9.83 -27.61 -14.48
N ASN A 111 9.89 -27.72 -13.15
CA ASN A 111 10.45 -28.89 -12.47
C ASN A 111 9.60 -30.15 -12.67
N ALA A 112 8.26 -30.04 -12.66
CA ALA A 112 7.38 -31.17 -12.94
C ALA A 112 7.57 -31.68 -14.38
N THR A 113 7.71 -30.76 -15.34
CA THR A 113 7.94 -31.09 -16.75
C THR A 113 9.31 -31.75 -16.96
N ASP A 114 10.35 -31.28 -16.25
CA ASP A 114 11.69 -31.88 -16.31
C ASP A 114 11.75 -33.24 -15.60
N ILE A 115 11.00 -33.45 -14.52
CA ILE A 115 10.87 -34.76 -13.86
C ILE A 115 10.12 -35.76 -14.76
N ASP A 116 9.03 -35.35 -15.41
CA ASP A 116 8.30 -36.21 -16.36
C ASP A 116 9.17 -36.57 -17.57
N ARG A 117 9.96 -35.61 -18.06
CA ARG A 117 10.90 -35.82 -19.16
C ARG A 117 12.13 -36.67 -18.76
N ALA A 118 12.57 -36.60 -17.50
CA ALA A 118 13.67 -37.40 -16.96
C ALA A 118 13.24 -38.80 -16.48
N GLY A 119 11.97 -38.98 -16.07
CA GLY A 119 11.38 -40.23 -15.61
C GLY A 119 10.68 -41.05 -16.71
N GLY A 120 10.36 -40.44 -17.85
CA GLY A 120 9.67 -41.07 -18.98
C GLY A 120 10.56 -41.87 -19.93
N ARG A 121 11.30 -42.86 -19.43
CA ARG A 121 11.78 -44.03 -20.20
C ARG A 121 12.00 -45.22 -19.26
N HIS A 122 10.96 -46.03 -19.06
CA HIS A 122 10.92 -47.46 -19.34
C HIS A 122 9.51 -48.01 -19.17
#